data_AF-A0A1A8RCR7-F1
#
_entry.id   AF-A0A1A8RCR7-F1
#
_cell.length_a   1.000
_cell.length_b   1.000
_cell.length_c   1.000
_cell.angle_alpha   90.00
_cell.angle_beta   90.00
_cell.angle_gamma   90.00
#
_symmetry.space_group_name_H-M   'P 1'
#
loop_
_entity.id
_entity.type
_entity.pdbx_description
1 polymer ?
#
loop_
_entity_poly.entity_id
_entity_poly.type
_entity_poly.pdbx_seq_one_letter_code
_entity_poly.pdbx_strand_id
1 'polypeptide(L)'
;MKEKSKTAARTRREKENSEFYELAKMLPLPSAITSQLDKASIIRLTTSYLKMRIVFPQGQVTTKYYRFLAKQGGWVWVQSYATIVHNSRSSRPHCIVSVNYVLTDTEYKGLQLSLDQMSPTKPAFPYAESHNEDRKST
;
A
#
# COMPACT_ATOMS: atom_id res chain seq x y z
N MET A 1 21.63 -38.64 31.97
CA MET A 1 20.97 -37.31 32.00
C MET A 1 21.03 -36.57 30.65
N LYS A 2 22.18 -36.53 29.98
CA LYS A 2 22.37 -35.82 28.69
C LYS A 2 21.48 -36.33 27.53
N GLU A 3 21.24 -37.64 27.43
CA GLU A 3 20.47 -38.24 26.30
C GLU A 3 18.98 -37.85 26.30
N LYS A 4 18.38 -37.75 27.49
CA LYS A 4 17.00 -37.26 27.66
C LYS A 4 16.88 -35.80 27.22
N SER A 5 17.89 -34.98 27.56
CA SER A 5 17.93 -33.56 27.17
C SER A 5 18.09 -33.39 25.65
N LYS A 6 18.92 -34.21 25.02
CA LYS A 6 19.10 -34.24 23.56
C LYS A 6 17.81 -34.61 22.83
N THR A 7 17.13 -35.65 23.30
CA THR A 7 15.83 -36.09 22.75
C THR A 7 14.77 -35.00 22.90
N ALA A 8 14.67 -34.39 24.08
CA ALA A 8 13.75 -33.28 24.32
C ALA A 8 14.00 -32.08 23.40
N ALA A 9 15.27 -31.69 23.19
CA ALA A 9 15.63 -30.60 22.27
C ALA A 9 15.28 -30.93 20.82
N ARG A 10 15.46 -32.18 20.39
CA ARG A 10 15.08 -32.65 19.05
C ARG A 10 13.57 -32.55 18.84
N THR A 11 12.78 -33.11 19.77
CA THR A 11 11.31 -33.06 19.70
C THR A 11 10.78 -31.63 19.65
N ARG A 12 11.39 -30.70 20.41
CA ARG A 12 11.01 -29.27 20.34
C ARG A 12 11.23 -28.67 18.95
N ARG A 13 12.38 -28.95 18.31
CA ARG A 13 12.67 -28.47 16.95
C ARG A 13 11.76 -29.09 15.90
N GLU A 14 11.45 -30.38 16.03
CA GLU A 14 10.54 -31.09 15.12
C GLU A 14 9.12 -30.51 15.20
N LYS A 15 8.62 -30.27 16.43
CA LYS A 15 7.33 -29.60 16.63
C LYS A 15 7.34 -28.20 16.02
N GLU A 16 8.34 -27.39 16.33
CA GLU A 16 8.49 -26.04 15.77
C GLU A 16 8.48 -26.07 14.23
N ASN A 17 9.23 -26.98 13.61
CA ASN A 17 9.25 -27.13 12.15
C ASN A 17 7.86 -27.46 11.58
N SER A 18 7.11 -28.33 12.26
CA SER A 18 5.73 -28.67 11.85
C SER A 18 4.81 -27.46 11.91
N GLU A 19 4.87 -26.66 12.98
CA GLU A 19 4.07 -25.43 13.12
C GLU A 19 4.40 -24.41 12.02
N PHE A 20 5.69 -24.25 11.67
CA PHE A 20 6.11 -23.41 10.55
C PHE A 20 5.52 -23.86 9.21
N TYR A 21 5.50 -25.17 8.96
CA TYR A 21 4.90 -25.74 7.75
C TYR A 21 3.40 -25.50 7.69
N GLU A 22 2.67 -25.69 8.79
CA GLU A 22 1.24 -25.40 8.85
C GLU A 22 0.95 -23.91 8.68
N LEU A 23 1.76 -23.04 9.29
CA LEU A 23 1.67 -21.60 9.09
C LEU A 23 1.87 -21.20 7.63
N ALA A 24 2.85 -21.80 6.94
CA ALA A 24 3.09 -21.55 5.52
C ALA A 24 1.89 -21.93 4.66
N LYS A 25 1.20 -23.04 4.96
CA LYS A 25 -0.01 -23.49 4.24
C LYS A 25 -1.20 -22.54 4.41
N MET A 26 -1.25 -21.77 5.50
CA MET A 26 -2.32 -20.79 5.75
C MET A 26 -2.11 -19.46 5.01
N LEU A 27 -0.94 -19.22 4.41
CA LEU A 27 -0.71 -18.02 3.62
C LEU A 27 -1.55 -18.06 2.33
N PRO A 28 -2.08 -16.92 1.85
CA PRO A 28 -2.87 -16.83 0.62
C PRO A 28 -1.97 -16.89 -0.64
N LEU A 29 -1.15 -17.93 -0.74
CA LEU A 29 -0.19 -18.15 -1.82
C LEU A 29 -0.29 -19.61 -2.29
N PRO A 30 -0.01 -19.89 -3.58
CA PRO A 30 0.06 -21.25 -4.09
C PRO A 30 1.03 -22.13 -3.29
N SER A 31 0.68 -23.41 -3.09
CA SER A 31 1.52 -24.38 -2.34
C SER A 31 2.92 -24.56 -2.93
N ALA A 32 3.07 -24.40 -4.24
CA ALA A 32 4.35 -24.43 -4.93
C ALA A 32 5.33 -23.33 -4.44
N ILE A 33 4.79 -22.20 -3.97
CA ILE A 33 5.59 -21.09 -3.41
C ILE A 33 5.79 -21.32 -1.91
N THR A 34 4.74 -21.63 -1.17
CA THR A 34 4.81 -21.73 0.30
C THR A 34 5.70 -22.88 0.78
N SER A 35 5.82 -23.95 -0.01
CA SER A 35 6.73 -25.08 0.26
C SER A 35 8.21 -24.74 0.15
N GLN A 36 8.57 -23.66 -0.55
CA GLN A 36 9.97 -23.23 -0.76
C GLN A 36 10.41 -22.15 0.23
N LEU A 37 9.51 -21.69 1.10
CA LEU A 37 9.81 -20.60 2.03
C LEU A 37 10.70 -21.08 3.19
N ASP A 38 11.69 -20.26 3.51
CA ASP A 38 12.42 -20.38 4.76
C ASP A 38 11.61 -19.84 5.94
N LYS A 39 11.98 -20.24 7.16
CA LYS A 39 11.27 -19.86 8.39
C LYS A 39 11.13 -18.35 8.56
N ALA A 40 12.17 -17.57 8.21
CA ALA A 40 12.13 -16.12 8.37
C ALA A 40 11.15 -15.48 7.38
N SER A 41 11.09 -15.96 6.13
CA SER A 41 10.10 -15.47 5.17
C SER A 41 8.67 -15.85 5.56
N ILE A 42 8.42 -17.03 6.13
CA ILE A 42 7.11 -17.40 6.67
C ILE A 42 6.62 -16.37 7.71
N ILE A 43 7.48 -15.98 8.66
CA ILE A 43 7.13 -14.96 9.67
C ILE A 43 6.90 -13.59 9.04
N ARG A 44 7.79 -13.16 8.13
CA ARG A 44 7.68 -11.85 7.47
C ARG A 44 6.40 -11.74 6.64
N LEU A 45 6.05 -12.78 5.89
CA LEU A 45 4.86 -12.83 5.07
C LEU A 45 3.59 -12.92 5.93
N THR A 46 3.59 -13.76 6.97
CA THR A 46 2.46 -13.85 7.91
C THR A 46 2.18 -12.52 8.59
N THR A 47 3.23 -11.89 9.12
CA THR A 47 3.10 -10.59 9.80
C THR A 47 2.61 -9.51 8.83
N SER A 48 3.17 -9.48 7.61
CA SER A 48 2.72 -8.56 6.56
C SER A 48 1.27 -8.80 6.16
N TYR A 49 0.86 -10.07 6.02
CA TYR A 49 -0.52 -10.45 5.69
C TYR A 49 -1.51 -10.01 6.79
N LEU A 50 -1.19 -10.24 8.06
CA LEU A 50 -2.04 -9.80 9.17
C LEU A 50 -2.15 -8.27 9.23
N LYS A 51 -1.05 -7.53 9.05
CA LYS A 51 -1.07 -6.06 8.95
C LYS A 51 -1.93 -5.58 7.78
N MET A 52 -1.78 -6.22 6.62
CA MET A 52 -2.55 -5.88 5.43
C MET A 52 -4.05 -6.13 5.62
N ARG A 53 -4.45 -7.21 6.30
CA ARG A 53 -5.86 -7.49 6.63
C ARG A 53 -6.49 -6.44 7.56
N ILE A 54 -5.70 -5.83 8.43
CA ILE A 54 -6.17 -4.74 9.30
C ILE A 54 -6.41 -3.48 8.47
N VAL A 55 -5.51 -3.16 7.54
CA VAL A 55 -5.62 -1.96 6.69
C VAL A 55 -6.68 -2.13 5.59
N PHE A 56 -6.80 -3.33 5.01
CA PHE A 56 -7.74 -3.69 3.95
C PHE A 56 -8.64 -4.86 4.39
N PRO A 57 -9.61 -4.62 5.27
CA PRO A 57 -10.63 -5.62 5.58
C PRO A 57 -11.30 -6.08 4.29
N GLN A 58 -11.33 -7.39 4.04
CA GLN A 58 -11.91 -7.97 2.82
C GLN A 58 -11.24 -7.48 1.51
N GLY A 59 -9.99 -7.00 1.59
CA GLY A 59 -9.26 -6.52 0.43
C GLY A 59 -9.64 -5.11 -0.01
N GLN A 60 -10.47 -4.38 0.74
CA GLN A 60 -10.88 -3.02 0.42
C GLN A 60 -10.74 -2.09 1.63
N VAL A 61 -10.59 -0.79 1.39
CA VAL A 61 -10.58 0.23 2.44
C VAL A 61 -11.13 1.53 1.93
N THR A 62 -11.83 2.26 2.80
CA THR A 62 -12.17 3.67 2.60
C THR A 62 -11.46 4.47 3.67
N THR A 63 -10.70 5.50 3.28
CA THR A 63 -10.04 6.37 4.25
C THR A 63 -11.05 7.25 4.95
N LYS A 64 -10.66 7.78 6.12
CA LYS A 64 -11.29 9.01 6.62
C LYS A 64 -10.96 10.18 5.69
N TYR A 65 -11.64 11.30 5.90
CA TYR A 65 -11.30 12.54 5.23
C TYR A 65 -9.91 13.00 5.67
N TYR A 66 -9.09 13.37 4.68
CA TYR A 66 -7.76 13.89 4.93
C TYR A 66 -7.50 15.10 4.03
N ARG A 67 -6.52 15.92 4.41
CA ARG A 67 -6.14 17.13 3.68
C ARG A 67 -5.09 16.79 2.64
N PHE A 68 -5.33 17.18 1.40
CA PHE A 68 -4.34 17.17 0.34
C PHE A 68 -3.87 18.60 0.09
N LEU A 69 -2.57 18.84 0.26
CA LEU A 69 -2.00 20.19 0.15
C LEU A 69 -2.02 20.67 -1.31
N ALA A 70 -2.54 21.87 -1.53
CA ALA A 70 -2.56 22.47 -2.86
C ALA A 70 -1.22 23.13 -3.18
N LYS A 71 -0.79 23.09 -4.44
CA LYS A 71 0.53 23.59 -4.88
C LYS A 71 0.79 25.06 -4.51
N GLN A 72 -0.25 25.89 -4.53
CA GLN A 72 -0.18 27.33 -4.27
C GLN A 72 -0.61 27.71 -2.84
N GLY A 73 -0.49 26.78 -1.88
CA GLY A 73 -0.97 26.97 -0.51
C GLY A 73 -2.43 26.53 -0.32
N GLY A 74 -2.81 26.31 0.94
CA GLY A 74 -4.11 25.75 1.31
C GLY A 74 -4.20 24.24 1.14
N TRP A 75 -5.42 23.70 1.24
CA TRP A 75 -5.70 22.27 1.06
C TRP A 75 -7.10 22.02 0.48
N VAL A 76 -7.29 20.83 -0.06
CA VAL A 76 -8.61 20.26 -0.37
C VAL A 76 -8.88 19.07 0.54
N TRP A 77 -10.15 18.83 0.87
CA TRP A 77 -10.54 17.59 1.55
C TRP A 77 -10.66 16.46 0.54
N VAL A 78 -10.05 15.32 0.86
CA VAL A 78 -10.04 14.13 0.01
C VAL A 78 -10.50 12.92 0.80
N GLN A 79 -11.20 12.01 0.13
CA GLN A 79 -11.46 10.65 0.58
C GLN A 79 -10.99 9.65 -0.47
N SER A 80 -10.28 8.62 -0.06
CA SER A 80 -9.79 7.58 -0.96
C SER A 80 -10.47 6.26 -0.71
N TYR A 81 -10.74 5.54 -1.79
CA TYR A 81 -11.25 4.18 -1.80
C TYR A 81 -10.19 3.32 -2.48
N ALA A 82 -9.65 2.33 -1.77
CA ALA A 82 -8.59 1.48 -2.29
C ALA A 82 -8.97 0.00 -2.21
N THR A 83 -8.61 -0.77 -3.24
CA THR A 83 -8.92 -2.20 -3.37
C THR A 83 -7.69 -2.98 -3.81
N ILE A 84 -7.51 -4.19 -3.28
CA ILE A 84 -6.46 -5.13 -3.68
C ILE A 84 -6.96 -5.93 -4.88
N VAL A 85 -6.31 -5.74 -6.02
CA VAL A 85 -6.60 -6.49 -7.25
C VAL A 85 -5.66 -7.68 -7.34
N HIS A 86 -6.25 -8.87 -7.47
CA HIS A 86 -5.54 -10.13 -7.61
C HIS A 86 -5.53 -10.51 -9.10
N ASN A 87 -4.35 -10.63 -9.70
CA ASN A 87 -4.23 -11.08 -11.09
C ASN A 87 -3.93 -12.59 -11.11
N SER A 88 -4.97 -13.41 -11.28
CA SER A 88 -4.83 -14.87 -11.34
C SER A 88 -4.28 -15.39 -12.67
N ARG A 89 -4.16 -14.54 -13.70
CA ARG A 89 -3.79 -14.95 -15.08
C ARG A 89 -2.37 -14.58 -15.51
N SER A 90 -1.61 -13.82 -14.70
CA SER A 90 -0.22 -13.48 -15.04
C SER A 90 0.66 -13.38 -13.80
N SER A 91 1.97 -13.56 -13.97
CA SER A 91 3.01 -13.35 -12.95
C SER A 91 3.12 -11.91 -12.43
N ARG A 92 2.16 -11.02 -12.76
CA ARG A 92 2.18 -9.63 -12.32
C ARG A 92 1.83 -9.53 -10.83
N PRO A 93 2.46 -8.61 -10.09
CA PRO A 93 2.20 -8.45 -8.67
C PRO A 93 0.74 -8.07 -8.41
N HIS A 94 0.23 -8.50 -7.26
CA HIS A 94 -0.98 -7.91 -6.67
C HIS A 94 -0.79 -6.39 -6.62
N CYS A 95 -1.73 -5.65 -7.19
CA CYS A 95 -1.71 -4.19 -7.15
C CYS A 95 -2.83 -3.66 -6.26
N ILE A 96 -2.60 -2.48 -5.70
CA ILE A 96 -3.63 -1.72 -5.00
C ILE A 96 -4.08 -0.63 -5.97
N VAL A 97 -5.37 -0.62 -6.29
CA VAL A 97 -5.99 0.45 -7.07
C VAL A 97 -6.69 1.39 -6.09
N SER A 98 -6.37 2.68 -6.15
CA SER A 98 -6.98 3.72 -5.30
C SER A 98 -7.67 4.77 -6.16
N VAL A 99 -8.92 5.09 -5.83
CA VAL A 99 -9.67 6.22 -6.38
C VAL A 99 -9.72 7.31 -5.31
N ASN A 100 -9.28 8.52 -5.64
CA ASN A 100 -9.23 9.66 -4.72
C ASN A 100 -10.32 10.67 -5.11
N TYR A 101 -11.30 10.87 -4.24
CA TYR A 101 -12.38 11.85 -4.44
C TYR A 101 -12.00 13.16 -3.77
N VAL A 102 -11.86 14.22 -4.57
CA VAL A 102 -11.73 15.59 -4.06
C VAL A 102 -13.13 16.10 -3.70
N LEU A 103 -13.32 16.46 -2.44
CA LEU A 103 -14.64 16.74 -1.86
C LEU A 103 -14.95 18.24 -1.80
N THR A 104 -13.91 19.07 -1.76
CA THR A 104 -14.03 20.53 -1.62
C THR A 104 -13.12 21.26 -2.59
N ASP A 105 -13.44 22.52 -2.84
CA ASP A 105 -12.49 23.48 -3.40
C ASP A 105 -11.32 23.74 -2.43
N THR A 106 -10.27 24.41 -2.92
CA THR A 106 -9.11 24.77 -2.10
C THR A 106 -9.50 25.76 -1.01
N GLU A 107 -9.38 25.34 0.23
CA GLU A 107 -9.53 26.16 1.43
C GLU A 107 -8.23 26.89 1.76
N TYR A 108 -8.31 28.12 2.28
CA TYR A 108 -7.16 28.93 2.71
C TYR A 108 -6.06 29.08 1.65
N LYS A 109 -6.45 29.47 0.43
CA LYS A 109 -5.51 29.72 -0.68
C LYS A 109 -4.38 30.66 -0.25
N GLY A 110 -3.15 30.33 -0.65
CA GLY A 110 -1.95 31.08 -0.28
C GLY A 110 -1.38 30.76 1.10
N LEU A 111 -2.12 30.08 2.00
CA LEU A 111 -1.57 29.63 3.27
C LEU A 111 -0.56 28.51 3.06
N GLN A 112 0.71 28.78 3.32
CA GLN A 112 1.79 27.82 3.15
C GLN A 112 1.96 26.98 4.42
N LEU A 113 1.83 25.66 4.27
CA LEU A 113 2.02 24.67 5.33
C LEU A 113 3.24 23.76 5.08
N SER A 114 3.84 23.84 3.89
CA SER A 114 5.06 23.13 3.48
C SER A 114 6.00 24.04 2.70
N LEU A 115 7.32 23.79 2.80
CA LEU A 115 8.35 24.44 2.00
C LEU A 115 8.11 24.28 0.49
N ASP A 116 7.56 23.15 0.06
CA ASP A 116 7.27 22.88 -1.36
C ASP A 116 6.26 23.89 -1.96
N GLN A 117 5.38 24.45 -1.12
CA GLN A 117 4.38 25.45 -1.51
C GLN A 117 4.94 26.88 -1.58
N MET A 118 6.18 27.10 -1.13
CA MET A 118 6.86 28.41 -1.16
C MET A 118 7.45 28.74 -2.53
N SER A 119 7.63 27.73 -3.38
CA SER A 119 8.22 27.91 -4.70
C SER A 119 7.12 28.07 -5.79
N PRO A 120 7.19 29.09 -6.66
CA PRO A 120 6.45 29.08 -7.91
C PRO A 120 7.05 27.99 -8.80
N THR A 121 6.59 26.76 -8.61
CA THR A 121 7.07 25.63 -9.40
C THR A 121 6.50 25.75 -10.81
N LYS A 122 7.39 25.75 -11.82
CA LYS A 122 7.03 25.52 -13.23
C LYS A 122 6.04 24.34 -13.32
N PRO A 123 5.07 24.37 -14.25
CA PRO A 123 4.14 23.25 -14.42
C PRO A 123 4.94 21.96 -14.66
N ALA A 124 4.58 20.89 -13.93
CA ALA A 124 5.25 19.59 -14.03
C ALA A 124 5.02 18.91 -15.39
N PHE A 125 4.05 19.42 -16.18
CA PHE A 125 3.73 18.97 -17.52
C PHE A 125 3.55 20.20 -18.42
N PRO A 126 4.41 20.41 -19.44
CA PRO A 126 4.31 21.56 -20.34
C PRO A 126 3.14 21.55 -21.33
N TYR A 127 2.30 20.50 -21.34
CA TYR A 127 1.41 20.24 -22.49
C TYR A 127 0.00 20.83 -22.40
N ALA A 128 -0.27 21.75 -21.48
CA ALA A 128 -1.62 22.30 -21.30
C ALA A 128 -1.61 23.83 -21.31
N GLU A 129 -1.18 24.43 -22.43
CA GLU A 129 -1.55 25.80 -22.79
C GLU A 129 -1.28 26.02 -24.29
N SER A 130 -2.26 25.67 -25.12
CA SER A 130 -2.36 26.19 -26.49
C SER A 130 -3.84 26.33 -26.84
N HIS A 131 -4.21 27.54 -27.28
CA HIS A 131 -5.50 28.01 -27.80
C HIS A 131 -6.42 28.73 -26.80
N ASN A 132 -6.31 30.06 -26.76
CA ASN A 132 -7.27 30.93 -27.47
C ASN A 132 -6.94 32.41 -27.25
N GLU A 133 -6.23 33.05 -28.19
CA GLU A 133 -6.38 34.49 -28.46
C GLU A 133 -6.01 34.75 -29.93
N ASP A 134 -7.02 34.80 -30.80
CA ASP A 134 -6.96 35.60 -32.03
C ASP A 134 -8.39 35.80 -32.57
N ARG A 135 -9.10 36.75 -31.96
CA ARG A 135 -10.10 37.56 -32.67
C ARG A 135 -9.77 39.02 -32.42
N LYS A 136 -8.87 39.55 -33.26
CA LYS A 136 -8.60 40.99 -33.39
C LYS A 136 -9.89 41.71 -33.78
N SER A 137 -10.21 42.76 -33.02
CA SER A 137 -10.97 43.90 -33.52
C SER A 137 -10.19 44.57 -34.66
N THR A 138 -10.85 44.75 -35.79
CA THR A 138 -10.66 45.93 -36.65
C THR A 138 -12.05 46.49 -36.91
#